data_AF-A0A846CE76-F1
#
_entry.id   AF-A0A846CE76-F1
#
_cell.length_a   1.000
_cell.length_b   1.000
_cell.length_c   1.000
_cell.angle_alpha   90.00
_cell.angle_beta   90.00
_cell.angle_gamma   90.00
#
_symmetry.space_group_name_H-M   'P 1'
#
loop_
_entity.id
_entity.type
_entity.pdbx_description
1 polymer ?
#
loop_
_entity_poly.entity_id
_entity_poly.type
_entity_poly.pdbx_seq_one_letter_code
_entity_poly.pdbx_strand_id
1 'polypeptide(L)'
;MKIFFKKARKYSPVILSTTLFIANAAQATPPIQIAQAFRPLPMDDPSLAMPTVSELEAEEAIDQVTSVSQLSDVQPTDWAFQALQSLVERYGCIAGYPDGTYKGNRAMTRFEFAAGLNACLDRITELIAAATSNLVTREDLAVLQRLQEEFAAELAALRGRVDSLEARTAELESNQFSTTTKLNGEVLFWLNDTFGERASARGESSGNDKTETSLSYRVRLEFETSFTGEDLLFTRLQANNLNELSEPELTNTLMTLASIDEGDGSDDFGIDLMFYQFPIGERAQALIGPIGVDLDDVSLVLTPFADEGDGTISRFGRRNPTSFRGPANAGVGFSYAFNDKFQVNIAYLADDPANPQEGAGAFNGAYSALGQLVIEPSDSLAFTLGYVRKYWGDDGVDITNGTGSFKAQDPFDGIATTADNVGFQAHWRVNEKLEVGGWFGSTWARPETSNGDDDDITIINGMLYFAFPDLLREGNMGGLMVGVPPIVTDGGDDDALKDDDTSIHIEAIYRFQVNDNISLTPGLFVITNPNHDDVNDTIWVSTFRTQFRF
;
A
#
# COMPACT_ATOMS: atom_id res chain seq x y z
N MET A 1 -44.24 -18.93 -0.67
CA MET A 1 -43.03 -19.78 -0.50
C MET A 1 -43.11 -21.16 -1.21
N LYS A 2 -43.59 -21.25 -2.46
CA LYS A 2 -43.49 -22.48 -3.30
C LYS A 2 -43.41 -22.18 -4.81
N ILE A 3 -43.16 -20.93 -5.18
CA ILE A 3 -43.07 -20.46 -6.58
C ILE A 3 -41.63 -20.01 -6.94
N PHE A 4 -40.81 -19.66 -5.93
CA PHE A 4 -39.40 -19.29 -6.10
C PHE A 4 -38.49 -20.43 -6.59
N PHE A 5 -38.82 -21.69 -6.32
CA PHE A 5 -37.92 -22.82 -6.62
C PHE A 5 -38.01 -23.39 -8.05
N LYS A 6 -38.84 -22.82 -8.94
CA LYS A 6 -39.05 -23.36 -10.30
C LYS A 6 -38.34 -22.61 -11.43
N LYS A 7 -37.73 -21.44 -11.17
CA LYS A 7 -36.97 -20.69 -12.20
C LYS A 7 -35.44 -20.84 -12.11
N ALA A 8 -34.89 -21.34 -10.99
CA ALA A 8 -33.43 -21.47 -10.80
C ALA A 8 -32.79 -22.77 -11.35
N ARG A 9 -33.49 -23.56 -12.18
CA ARG A 9 -33.05 -24.92 -12.56
C ARG A 9 -32.74 -25.11 -14.05
N LYS A 10 -32.31 -24.07 -14.76
CA LYS A 10 -32.11 -24.17 -16.22
C LYS A 10 -30.80 -23.64 -16.82
N TYR A 11 -29.76 -23.43 -16.02
CA TYR A 11 -28.40 -23.27 -16.53
C TYR A 11 -27.46 -24.20 -15.75
N SER A 12 -26.99 -25.24 -16.45
CA SER A 12 -26.15 -26.31 -15.92
C SER A 12 -24.67 -25.90 -15.92
N PRO A 13 -23.83 -26.58 -15.11
CA PRO A 13 -22.50 -26.14 -14.68
C PRO A 13 -21.36 -26.82 -15.47
N VAL A 14 -20.31 -26.08 -15.80
CA VAL A 14 -18.95 -26.56 -16.13
C VAL A 14 -18.08 -25.30 -15.92
N ILE A 15 -17.07 -25.20 -15.04
CA ILE A 15 -15.79 -25.91 -14.99
C ILE A 15 -15.24 -25.74 -13.56
N LEU A 16 -14.96 -26.84 -12.87
CA LEU A 16 -14.20 -26.86 -11.62
C LEU A 16 -13.22 -28.03 -11.71
N SER A 17 -11.96 -27.75 -12.05
CA SER A 17 -10.86 -28.71 -11.96
C SER A 17 -9.56 -28.06 -12.46
N THR A 18 -8.75 -27.54 -11.53
CA THR A 18 -7.30 -27.77 -11.58
C THR A 18 -6.68 -27.53 -10.21
N THR A 19 -6.18 -28.63 -9.64
CA THR A 19 -5.24 -28.73 -8.53
C THR A 19 -4.00 -27.86 -8.74
N LEU A 20 -3.57 -27.11 -7.72
CA LEU A 20 -2.18 -26.63 -7.61
C LEU A 20 -1.69 -26.72 -6.16
N PHE A 21 -0.45 -27.17 -6.03
CA PHE A 21 0.24 -27.51 -4.78
C PHE A 21 0.56 -26.28 -3.92
N ILE A 22 0.49 -26.50 -2.61
CA ILE A 22 0.84 -25.57 -1.52
C ILE A 22 2.36 -25.43 -1.41
N ALA A 23 2.84 -24.20 -1.26
CA ALA A 23 4.09 -23.91 -0.57
C ALA A 23 3.79 -22.84 0.50
N ASN A 24 3.84 -23.24 1.77
CA ASN A 24 3.73 -22.34 2.91
C ASN A 24 5.06 -21.61 3.11
N ALA A 25 5.03 -20.29 3.09
CA ALA A 25 5.95 -19.46 3.85
C ALA A 25 5.09 -18.62 4.80
N ALA A 26 5.07 -18.99 6.07
CA ALA A 26 4.46 -18.18 7.11
C ALA A 26 5.29 -16.90 7.25
N GLN A 27 4.73 -15.77 6.83
CA GLN A 27 5.29 -14.45 7.11
C GLN A 27 4.71 -13.92 8.42
N ALA A 28 5.56 -13.24 9.18
CA ALA A 28 5.18 -12.59 10.44
C ALA A 28 4.08 -11.54 10.18
N THR A 29 3.08 -11.52 11.06
CA THR A 29 1.90 -10.65 10.97
C THR A 29 2.33 -9.17 10.93
N PRO A 30 1.93 -8.40 9.89
CA PRO A 30 2.30 -6.99 9.81
C PRO A 30 1.59 -6.15 10.89
N PRO A 31 2.13 -4.97 11.26
CA PRO A 31 1.43 -4.00 12.10
C PRO A 31 0.10 -3.57 11.45
N ILE A 32 -0.81 -2.92 12.22
CA ILE A 32 -2.12 -2.46 11.71
C ILE A 32 -1.93 -1.74 10.37
N GLN A 33 -2.40 -2.35 9.27
CA GLN A 33 -2.54 -1.71 7.96
C GLN A 33 -3.80 -0.86 8.02
N ILE A 34 -3.60 0.43 8.24
CA ILE A 34 -4.62 1.47 8.24
C ILE A 34 -4.40 2.28 6.96
N ALA A 35 -5.50 2.71 6.31
CA ALA A 35 -5.42 3.59 5.16
C ALA A 35 -4.49 4.77 5.42
N GLN A 36 -3.65 5.03 4.43
CA GLN A 36 -2.42 5.80 4.51
C GLN A 36 -2.63 7.16 5.17
N ALA A 37 -1.91 7.38 6.27
CA ALA A 37 -1.39 8.69 6.56
C ALA A 37 0.02 8.51 7.14
N PHE A 38 1.02 9.04 6.41
CA PHE A 38 2.32 9.45 6.96
C PHE A 38 3.02 8.39 7.84
N ARG A 39 2.99 7.11 7.43
CA ARG A 39 3.93 6.12 7.96
C ARG A 39 5.07 5.97 6.95
N PRO A 40 6.35 6.16 7.34
CA PRO A 40 7.45 5.73 6.50
C PRO A 40 7.27 4.23 6.23
N LEU A 41 7.28 3.84 4.95
CA LEU A 41 7.32 2.43 4.57
C LEU A 41 8.54 1.81 5.27
N PRO A 42 8.39 0.75 6.09
CA PRO A 42 9.53 -0.03 6.51
C PRO A 42 10.08 -0.73 5.26
N MET A 43 11.16 -0.19 4.69
CA MET A 43 11.93 -0.85 3.63
C MET A 43 13.00 -1.79 4.19
N ASP A 44 12.87 -2.19 5.46
CA ASP A 44 13.64 -3.31 6.00
C ASP A 44 12.94 -4.62 5.61
N ASP A 45 13.12 -5.05 4.36
CA ASP A 45 12.89 -6.44 3.97
C ASP A 45 14.12 -7.28 4.36
N PRO A 46 14.01 -8.19 5.36
CA PRO A 46 15.11 -9.06 5.76
C PRO A 46 15.52 -10.09 4.69
N SER A 47 14.82 -10.17 3.55
CA SER A 47 15.21 -11.03 2.42
C SER A 47 16.50 -10.59 1.72
N LEU A 48 17.03 -9.40 2.04
CA LEU A 48 18.25 -8.84 1.44
C LEU A 48 19.50 -8.90 2.33
N ALA A 49 19.46 -9.57 3.48
CA ALA A 49 20.64 -9.77 4.32
C ALA A 49 21.54 -10.90 3.79
N MET A 50 22.71 -10.57 3.24
CA MET A 50 23.73 -11.58 2.93
C MET A 50 24.39 -12.10 4.22
N PRO A 51 24.52 -13.42 4.43
CA PRO A 51 25.23 -13.96 5.58
C PRO A 51 26.72 -13.65 5.49
N THR A 52 27.32 -13.25 6.61
CA THR A 52 28.75 -12.89 6.67
C THR A 52 29.64 -14.13 6.85
N VAL A 53 30.82 -14.07 6.25
CA VAL A 53 31.80 -15.17 6.12
C VAL A 53 32.40 -15.60 7.48
N SER A 54 32.11 -14.88 8.57
CA SER A 54 32.76 -15.07 9.87
C SER A 54 32.21 -16.22 10.72
N GLU A 55 31.09 -16.86 10.34
CA GLU A 55 30.42 -17.90 11.14
C GLU A 55 30.83 -19.35 10.79
N LEU A 56 31.82 -19.57 9.92
CA LEU A 56 32.16 -20.91 9.40
C LEU A 56 33.55 -21.46 9.77
N GLU A 57 34.33 -20.79 10.61
CA GLU A 57 35.67 -21.28 10.99
C GLU A 57 35.76 -21.59 12.48
N ALA A 58 35.49 -22.85 12.82
CA ALA A 58 35.93 -23.48 14.07
C ALA A 58 36.86 -24.66 13.75
N GLU A 59 38.02 -24.64 14.39
CA GLU A 59 39.22 -25.46 14.18
C GLU A 59 39.01 -26.98 14.31
N GLU A 60 39.82 -27.76 13.57
CA GLU A 60 40.54 -28.91 14.14
C GLU A 60 41.81 -29.21 13.32
N ALA A 61 42.97 -29.16 13.99
CA ALA A 61 44.27 -29.62 13.51
C ALA A 61 44.41 -31.14 13.71
N ILE A 62 45.29 -31.83 12.93
CA ILE A 62 46.26 -32.87 13.37
C ILE A 62 46.97 -33.57 12.18
N ASP A 63 48.30 -33.68 12.33
CA ASP A 63 49.34 -34.61 11.83
C ASP A 63 49.48 -35.07 10.37
N GLN A 64 50.69 -34.84 9.84
CA GLN A 64 51.35 -35.63 8.78
C GLN A 64 52.11 -36.82 9.42
N VAL A 65 52.42 -37.98 8.84
CA VAL A 65 52.81 -38.41 7.48
C VAL A 65 52.63 -39.94 7.40
N THR A 66 52.30 -40.54 6.25
CA THR A 66 52.77 -41.89 5.84
C THR A 66 52.91 -42.02 4.31
N SER A 67 53.94 -42.72 3.81
CA SER A 67 54.27 -42.94 2.37
C SER A 67 53.10 -43.58 1.60
N VAL A 68 53.04 -43.38 0.26
CA VAL A 68 52.01 -43.99 -0.63
C VAL A 68 51.89 -45.50 -0.48
N SER A 69 52.98 -46.17 -0.11
CA SER A 69 53.01 -47.60 0.18
C SER A 69 52.15 -48.04 1.38
N GLN A 70 51.66 -47.09 2.19
CA GLN A 70 50.82 -47.34 3.36
C GLN A 70 49.34 -47.06 3.11
N LEU A 71 48.98 -46.58 1.91
CA LEU A 71 47.59 -46.40 1.50
C LEU A 71 47.01 -47.76 1.12
N SER A 72 46.06 -48.24 1.92
CA SER A 72 45.48 -49.59 1.80
C SER A 72 44.66 -49.79 0.52
N ASP A 73 44.29 -48.72 -0.17
CA ASP A 73 43.39 -48.68 -1.31
C ASP A 73 44.07 -48.25 -2.63
N VAL A 74 45.40 -48.12 -2.65
CA VAL A 74 46.16 -47.78 -3.87
C VAL A 74 47.18 -48.90 -4.14
N GLN A 75 47.01 -49.61 -5.26
CA GLN A 75 47.93 -50.68 -5.67
C GLN A 75 49.03 -50.16 -6.60
N PRO A 76 50.24 -50.78 -6.60
CA PRO A 76 51.32 -50.42 -7.53
C PRO A 76 50.98 -50.52 -9.02
N THR A 77 49.90 -51.23 -9.37
CA THR A 77 49.39 -51.38 -10.74
C THR A 77 48.39 -50.29 -11.14
N ASP A 78 47.94 -49.45 -10.21
CA ASP A 78 46.95 -48.41 -10.50
C ASP A 78 47.57 -47.26 -11.31
N TRP A 79 46.83 -46.76 -12.28
CA TRP A 79 47.27 -45.66 -13.15
C TRP A 79 47.65 -44.39 -12.35
N ALA A 80 47.01 -44.18 -11.19
CA ALA A 80 47.24 -43.03 -10.31
C ALA A 80 48.45 -43.20 -9.38
N PHE A 81 49.01 -44.41 -9.25
CA PHE A 81 50.08 -44.71 -8.29
C PHE A 81 51.31 -43.82 -8.48
N GLN A 82 51.77 -43.62 -9.72
CA GLN A 82 52.92 -42.76 -10.01
C GLN A 82 52.66 -41.28 -9.71
N ALA A 83 51.44 -40.81 -9.95
CA ALA A 83 51.05 -39.43 -9.67
C ALA A 83 50.99 -39.18 -8.16
N LEU A 84 50.38 -40.12 -7.41
CA LEU A 84 50.32 -40.07 -5.96
C LEU A 84 51.70 -40.20 -5.33
N GLN A 85 52.55 -41.10 -5.84
CA GLN A 85 53.93 -41.24 -5.38
C GLN A 85 54.70 -39.92 -5.46
N SER A 86 54.58 -39.22 -6.57
CA SER A 86 55.21 -37.89 -6.73
C SER A 86 54.64 -36.89 -5.73
N LEU A 87 53.31 -36.81 -5.58
CA LEU A 87 52.65 -35.82 -4.73
C LEU A 87 52.92 -36.04 -3.23
N VAL A 88 52.97 -37.28 -2.77
CA VAL A 88 53.20 -37.63 -1.36
C VAL A 88 54.70 -37.67 -1.03
N GLU A 89 55.53 -38.31 -1.85
CA GLU A 89 56.94 -38.55 -1.50
C GLU A 89 57.88 -37.42 -1.95
N ARG A 90 57.60 -36.78 -3.09
CA ARG A 90 58.46 -35.70 -3.62
C ARG A 90 58.03 -34.32 -3.15
N TYR A 91 56.73 -34.06 -3.13
CA TYR A 91 56.19 -32.74 -2.80
C TYR A 91 55.62 -32.67 -1.37
N GLY A 92 55.30 -33.80 -0.73
CA GLY A 92 54.70 -33.83 0.61
C GLY A 92 53.33 -33.14 0.67
N CYS A 93 52.66 -33.03 -0.47
CA CYS A 93 51.48 -32.20 -0.69
C CYS A 93 50.17 -32.86 -0.27
N ILE A 94 50.15 -34.20 -0.23
CA ILE A 94 48.96 -34.98 0.05
C ILE A 94 49.34 -35.97 1.14
N ALA A 95 48.64 -35.94 2.27
CA ALA A 95 48.56 -37.07 3.18
C ALA A 95 47.22 -37.75 2.86
N GLY A 96 47.18 -39.08 2.82
CA GLY A 96 45.90 -39.79 2.74
C GLY A 96 44.98 -39.40 3.91
N TYR A 97 43.77 -39.95 3.93
CA TYR A 97 42.88 -39.78 5.07
C TYR A 97 43.52 -40.40 6.33
N PRO A 98 43.12 -39.94 7.53
CA PRO A 98 43.64 -40.46 8.81
C PRO A 98 43.46 -41.99 8.99
N ASP A 99 42.55 -42.59 8.23
CA ASP A 99 42.30 -44.03 8.18
C ASP A 99 43.27 -44.81 7.26
N GLY A 100 44.27 -44.15 6.67
CA GLY A 100 45.27 -44.78 5.81
C GLY A 100 44.74 -45.15 4.42
N THR A 101 43.79 -44.38 3.90
CA THR A 101 43.22 -44.56 2.54
C THR A 101 43.31 -43.27 1.71
N TYR A 102 43.21 -43.36 0.38
CA TYR A 102 43.10 -42.21 -0.54
C TYR A 102 41.65 -41.94 -0.98
N LYS A 103 40.77 -42.95 -0.89
CA LYS A 103 39.35 -42.93 -1.28
C LYS A 103 39.11 -42.50 -2.73
N GLY A 104 39.96 -42.95 -3.66
CA GLY A 104 39.88 -42.60 -5.09
C GLY A 104 38.65 -43.14 -5.83
N ASN A 105 37.85 -44.01 -5.20
CA ASN A 105 36.65 -44.62 -5.76
C ASN A 105 35.35 -43.84 -5.46
N ARG A 106 35.43 -42.69 -4.77
CA ARG A 106 34.28 -41.81 -4.50
C ARG A 106 34.57 -40.38 -4.93
N ALA A 107 33.52 -39.62 -5.19
CA ALA A 107 33.64 -38.17 -5.34
C ALA A 107 34.04 -37.53 -3.99
N MET A 108 34.98 -36.59 -4.03
CA MET A 108 35.34 -35.78 -2.86
C MET A 108 34.39 -34.59 -2.71
N THR A 109 34.20 -34.10 -1.49
CA THR A 109 33.45 -32.87 -1.23
C THR A 109 34.30 -31.63 -1.55
N ARG A 110 33.63 -30.48 -1.76
CA ARG A 110 34.32 -29.19 -1.98
C ARG A 110 35.23 -28.81 -0.81
N PHE A 111 34.85 -29.17 0.42
CA PHE A 111 35.64 -28.93 1.63
C PHE A 111 36.87 -29.83 1.71
N GLU A 112 36.73 -31.12 1.38
CA GLU A 112 37.87 -32.05 1.32
C GLU A 112 38.89 -31.63 0.25
N PHE A 113 38.43 -31.15 -0.91
CA PHE A 113 39.31 -30.58 -1.93
C PHE A 113 40.03 -29.32 -1.45
N ALA A 114 39.30 -28.39 -0.81
CA ALA A 114 39.87 -27.13 -0.32
C ALA A 114 40.93 -27.37 0.77
N ALA A 115 40.68 -28.27 1.71
CA ALA A 115 41.63 -28.64 2.76
C ALA A 115 42.92 -29.27 2.18
N GLY A 116 42.78 -30.19 1.22
CA GLY A 116 43.93 -30.80 0.54
C GLY A 116 44.72 -29.80 -0.32
N LEU A 117 44.03 -28.89 -1.00
CA LEU A 117 44.65 -27.82 -1.77
C LEU A 117 45.40 -26.84 -0.86
N ASN A 118 44.82 -26.44 0.27
CA ASN A 118 45.46 -25.52 1.21
C ASN A 118 46.74 -26.13 1.80
N ALA A 119 46.70 -27.39 2.23
CA ALA A 119 47.87 -28.09 2.74
C ALA A 119 48.99 -28.22 1.68
N CYS A 120 48.64 -28.48 0.42
CA CYS A 120 49.64 -28.51 -0.66
C CYS A 120 50.17 -27.11 -1.00
N LEU A 121 49.32 -26.08 -0.97
CA LEU A 121 49.75 -24.70 -1.14
C LEU A 121 50.75 -24.33 -0.06
N ASP A 122 50.47 -24.56 1.22
CA ASP A 122 51.39 -24.28 2.33
C ASP A 122 52.75 -24.95 2.13
N ARG A 123 52.76 -26.21 1.72
CA ARG A 123 53.99 -26.96 1.44
C ARG A 123 54.76 -26.42 0.23
N ILE A 124 54.04 -26.01 -0.82
CA ILE A 124 54.64 -25.33 -1.97
C ILE A 124 55.20 -23.97 -1.54
N THR A 125 54.53 -23.19 -0.69
CA THR A 125 55.06 -21.92 -0.17
C THR A 125 56.32 -22.13 0.66
N GLU A 126 56.42 -23.20 1.47
CA GLU A 126 57.65 -23.57 2.16
C GLU A 126 58.78 -23.97 1.21
N LEU A 127 58.48 -24.78 0.18
CA LEU A 127 59.47 -25.18 -0.82
C LEU A 127 59.91 -23.99 -1.68
N ILE A 128 59.00 -23.06 -1.99
CA ILE A 128 59.31 -21.80 -2.65
C ILE A 128 60.13 -20.92 -1.72
N ALA A 129 59.83 -20.79 -0.43
CA ALA A 129 60.62 -20.02 0.53
C ALA A 129 62.04 -20.61 0.69
N ALA A 130 62.18 -21.94 0.68
CA ALA A 130 63.46 -22.63 0.70
C ALA A 130 64.23 -22.52 -0.63
N ALA A 131 63.54 -22.43 -1.77
CA ALA A 131 64.13 -22.25 -3.10
C ALA A 131 64.42 -20.77 -3.45
N THR A 132 63.67 -19.83 -2.86
CA THR A 132 63.84 -18.37 -3.04
C THR A 132 64.90 -17.78 -2.13
N SER A 133 65.47 -18.55 -1.19
CA SER A 133 66.68 -18.15 -0.44
C SER A 133 67.90 -17.90 -1.34
N ASN A 134 67.82 -18.24 -2.63
CA ASN A 134 68.90 -18.04 -3.62
C ASN A 134 68.42 -17.43 -4.96
N LEU A 135 67.24 -16.81 -5.04
CA LEU A 135 66.72 -16.24 -6.31
C LEU A 135 66.17 -14.81 -6.16
N VAL A 136 67.00 -13.90 -5.67
CA VAL A 136 66.96 -12.51 -6.11
C VAL A 136 68.37 -12.15 -6.55
N THR A 137 68.68 -12.38 -7.82
CA THR A 137 69.91 -11.82 -8.41
C THR A 137 69.68 -10.34 -8.73
N ARG A 138 70.75 -9.55 -8.70
CA ARG A 138 70.67 -8.12 -9.02
C ARG A 138 70.17 -7.87 -10.45
N GLU A 139 70.29 -8.86 -11.34
CA GLU A 139 69.69 -8.81 -12.67
C GLU A 139 68.15 -8.74 -12.65
N ASP A 140 67.45 -9.46 -11.76
CA ASP A 140 65.97 -9.45 -11.73
C ASP A 140 65.42 -8.12 -11.22
N LEU A 141 66.11 -7.47 -10.27
CA LEU A 141 65.81 -6.10 -9.85
C LEU A 141 65.99 -5.10 -11.00
N ALA A 142 67.02 -5.29 -11.84
CA ALA A 142 67.24 -4.44 -13.00
C ALA A 142 66.20 -4.67 -14.11
N VAL A 143 65.71 -5.91 -14.29
CA VAL A 143 64.62 -6.24 -15.20
C VAL A 143 63.30 -5.65 -14.71
N LEU A 144 62.99 -5.75 -13.42
CA LEU A 144 61.80 -5.12 -12.82
C LEU A 144 61.87 -3.59 -12.89
N GLN A 145 63.04 -2.97 -12.68
CA GLN A 145 63.23 -1.53 -12.89
C GLN A 145 63.01 -1.14 -14.36
N ARG A 146 63.55 -1.91 -15.31
CA ARG A 146 63.34 -1.67 -16.74
C ARG A 146 61.89 -1.84 -17.15
N LEU A 147 61.21 -2.88 -16.67
CA LEU A 147 59.78 -3.08 -16.91
C LEU A 147 58.94 -2.00 -16.25
N GLN A 148 59.30 -1.52 -15.04
CA GLN A 148 58.66 -0.36 -14.43
C GLN A 148 58.84 0.91 -15.26
N GLU A 149 60.02 1.14 -15.85
CA GLU A 149 60.27 2.28 -16.74
C GLU A 149 59.55 2.14 -18.10
N GLU A 150 59.56 0.96 -18.71
CA GLU A 150 58.93 0.68 -20.00
C GLU A 150 57.39 0.71 -19.90
N PHE A 151 56.83 0.24 -18.80
CA PHE A 151 55.39 0.29 -18.54
C PHE A 151 54.96 1.52 -17.73
N ALA A 152 55.85 2.44 -17.35
CA ALA A 152 55.49 3.65 -16.59
C ALA A 152 54.45 4.49 -17.34
N ALA A 153 54.63 4.66 -18.66
CA ALA A 153 53.70 5.39 -19.50
C ALA A 153 52.34 4.68 -19.63
N GLU A 154 52.34 3.35 -19.76
CA GLU A 154 51.14 2.53 -19.85
C GLU A 154 50.37 2.47 -18.52
N LEU A 155 51.08 2.38 -17.39
CA LEU A 155 50.50 2.42 -16.04
C LEU A 155 49.93 3.81 -15.72
N ALA A 156 50.59 4.88 -16.16
CA ALA A 156 50.06 6.23 -16.04
C ALA A 156 48.80 6.42 -16.90
N ALA A 157 48.77 5.87 -18.12
CA ALA A 157 47.59 5.86 -18.96
C ALA A 157 46.45 5.01 -18.36
N LEU A 158 46.76 3.86 -17.77
CA LEU A 158 45.78 3.01 -17.09
C LEU A 158 45.22 3.70 -15.84
N ARG A 159 46.08 4.33 -15.02
CA ARG A 159 45.65 5.14 -13.87
C ARG A 159 44.78 6.31 -14.32
N GLY A 160 45.14 7.03 -15.37
CA GLY A 160 44.29 8.09 -15.94
C GLY A 160 42.95 7.57 -16.46
N ARG A 161 42.90 6.35 -16.99
CA ARG A 161 41.64 5.68 -17.37
C ARG A 161 40.83 5.24 -16.16
N VAL A 162 41.48 4.76 -15.10
CA VAL A 162 40.82 4.41 -13.83
C VAL A 162 40.28 5.67 -13.17
N ASP A 163 41.08 6.72 -13.02
CA ASP A 163 40.65 8.01 -12.47
C ASP A 163 39.50 8.62 -13.31
N SER A 164 39.55 8.51 -14.64
CA SER A 164 38.44 8.95 -15.51
C SER A 164 37.21 8.05 -15.41
N LEU A 165 37.38 6.74 -15.17
CA LEU A 165 36.27 5.81 -14.97
C LEU A 165 35.65 6.04 -13.58
N GLU A 166 36.44 6.24 -12.54
CA GLU A 166 35.99 6.61 -11.21
C GLU A 166 35.29 7.97 -11.22
N ALA A 167 35.83 8.97 -11.93
CA ALA A 167 35.16 10.26 -12.09
C ALA A 167 33.85 10.13 -12.88
N ARG A 168 33.81 9.30 -13.93
CA ARG A 168 32.56 9.01 -14.66
C ARG A 168 31.58 8.19 -13.83
N THR A 169 32.06 7.25 -13.02
CA THR A 169 31.22 6.47 -12.11
C THR A 169 30.66 7.37 -11.02
N ALA A 170 31.46 8.25 -10.42
CA ALA A 170 31.00 9.23 -9.44
C ALA A 170 30.03 10.25 -10.06
N GLU A 171 30.28 10.71 -11.30
CA GLU A 171 29.36 11.57 -12.04
C GLU A 171 28.07 10.84 -12.43
N LEU A 172 28.16 9.57 -12.82
CA LEU A 172 27.00 8.71 -13.09
C LEU A 172 26.30 8.27 -11.80
N GLU A 173 26.94 8.22 -10.64
CA GLU A 173 26.32 7.96 -9.34
C GLU A 173 25.64 9.25 -8.83
N SER A 174 26.26 10.41 -9.03
CA SER A 174 25.70 11.71 -8.65
C SER A 174 24.60 12.21 -9.60
N ASN A 175 24.62 11.77 -10.87
CA ASN A 175 23.63 12.12 -11.91
C ASN A 175 22.89 10.89 -12.43
N GLN A 176 22.96 9.74 -11.75
CA GLN A 176 22.04 8.66 -12.06
C GLN A 176 20.66 9.20 -11.71
N PHE A 177 19.84 9.35 -12.74
CA PHE A 177 18.43 9.04 -12.64
C PHE A 177 18.31 7.59 -12.14
N SER A 178 18.56 7.40 -10.85
CA SER A 178 18.07 6.28 -10.05
C SER A 178 16.96 6.84 -9.17
N THR A 179 15.99 7.51 -9.80
CA THR A 179 14.71 7.72 -9.18
C THR A 179 14.05 6.36 -9.18
N THR A 180 14.01 5.68 -8.02
CA THR A 180 13.46 4.33 -7.88
C THR A 180 11.94 4.41 -8.04
N THR A 181 11.47 4.73 -9.24
CA THR A 181 10.05 4.78 -9.56
C THR A 181 9.53 3.36 -9.58
N LYS A 182 8.65 3.04 -8.62
CA LYS A 182 7.86 1.82 -8.61
C LYS A 182 6.52 2.11 -9.27
N LEU A 183 6.08 1.22 -10.14
CA LEU A 183 4.73 1.23 -10.71
C LEU A 183 3.90 0.22 -9.92
N ASN A 184 2.78 0.67 -9.37
CA ASN A 184 1.73 -0.19 -8.83
C ASN A 184 0.50 -0.06 -9.74
N GLY A 185 0.05 -1.17 -10.31
CA GLY A 185 -1.15 -1.22 -11.14
C GLY A 185 -2.32 -1.86 -10.44
N GLU A 186 -3.51 -1.27 -10.58
CA GLU A 186 -4.76 -1.88 -10.12
C GLU A 186 -5.86 -1.82 -11.18
N VAL A 187 -6.57 -2.93 -11.35
CA VAL A 187 -7.80 -3.00 -12.13
C VAL A 187 -8.92 -3.56 -11.27
N LEU A 188 -10.02 -2.82 -11.18
CA LEU A 188 -11.26 -3.26 -10.58
C LEU A 188 -12.30 -3.53 -11.65
N PHE A 189 -13.00 -4.65 -11.52
CA PHE A 189 -14.29 -4.89 -12.17
C PHE A 189 -15.37 -4.91 -11.12
N TRP A 190 -16.49 -4.24 -11.41
CA TRP A 190 -17.58 -4.03 -10.47
C TRP A 190 -18.90 -4.41 -11.13
N LEU A 191 -19.45 -5.55 -10.74
CA LEU A 191 -20.77 -5.98 -11.16
C LEU A 191 -21.77 -5.59 -10.08
N ASN A 192 -22.80 -4.80 -10.39
CA ASN A 192 -23.79 -4.37 -9.39
C ASN A 192 -25.22 -4.33 -9.93
N ASP A 193 -26.16 -4.34 -8.98
CA ASP A 193 -27.60 -4.21 -9.22
C ASP A 193 -28.28 -3.69 -7.94
N THR A 194 -29.44 -3.06 -8.10
CA THR A 194 -30.25 -2.54 -7.00
C THR A 194 -31.64 -3.17 -7.00
N PHE A 195 -32.21 -3.30 -5.80
CA PHE A 195 -33.53 -3.89 -5.61
C PHE A 195 -34.32 -3.09 -4.59
N GLY A 196 -35.59 -2.84 -4.90
CA GLY A 196 -36.48 -2.01 -4.08
C GLY A 196 -37.29 -1.09 -4.98
N GLU A 197 -37.99 -0.15 -4.34
CA GLU A 197 -38.56 0.99 -5.04
C GLU A 197 -37.54 2.14 -4.98
N ARG A 198 -37.48 2.96 -6.03
CA ARG A 198 -36.67 4.19 -5.99
C ARG A 198 -37.21 5.12 -4.91
N ALA A 199 -36.34 5.94 -4.32
CA ALA A 199 -36.73 6.89 -3.31
C ALA A 199 -37.56 8.06 -3.89
N SER A 200 -38.49 8.57 -3.11
CA SER A 200 -39.17 9.85 -3.31
C SER A 200 -38.21 10.98 -2.93
N ALA A 201 -37.82 11.81 -3.90
CA ALA A 201 -36.92 12.96 -3.72
C ALA A 201 -36.87 13.79 -5.02
N ARG A 202 -36.37 15.04 -4.95
CA ARG A 202 -36.15 15.91 -6.12
C ARG A 202 -37.41 16.08 -7.00
N GLY A 203 -38.59 16.15 -6.37
CA GLY A 203 -39.88 16.29 -7.06
C GLY A 203 -40.41 15.01 -7.70
N GLU A 204 -39.69 13.90 -7.59
CA GLU A 204 -40.08 12.58 -8.09
C GLU A 204 -40.67 11.74 -6.96
N SER A 205 -41.81 11.07 -7.22
CA SER A 205 -42.41 10.14 -6.26
C SER A 205 -41.68 8.80 -6.26
N SER A 206 -41.75 8.09 -5.13
CA SER A 206 -41.34 6.68 -5.09
C SER A 206 -42.07 5.86 -6.16
N GLY A 207 -41.40 4.81 -6.65
CA GLY A 207 -41.92 3.94 -7.71
C GLY A 207 -40.90 2.90 -8.14
N ASN A 208 -41.14 2.27 -9.30
CA ASN A 208 -40.25 1.22 -9.80
C ASN A 208 -38.84 1.76 -10.07
N ASP A 209 -37.86 1.15 -9.40
CA ASP A 209 -36.45 1.25 -9.77
C ASP A 209 -36.24 0.66 -11.18
N LYS A 210 -35.55 1.40 -12.06
CA LYS A 210 -35.22 0.98 -13.43
C LYS A 210 -33.78 0.50 -13.58
N THR A 211 -33.05 0.35 -12.48
CA THR A 211 -31.71 -0.22 -12.49
C THR A 211 -31.76 -1.63 -13.05
N GLU A 212 -30.78 -1.93 -13.89
CA GLU A 212 -30.53 -3.25 -14.43
C GLU A 212 -29.10 -3.62 -14.06
N THR A 213 -28.81 -4.93 -14.00
CA THR A 213 -27.45 -5.42 -13.73
C THR A 213 -26.43 -4.75 -14.65
N SER A 214 -25.45 -4.07 -14.05
CA SER A 214 -24.42 -3.31 -14.77
C SER A 214 -23.02 -3.79 -14.40
N LEU A 215 -22.07 -3.58 -15.30
CA LEU A 215 -20.66 -3.89 -15.12
C LEU A 215 -19.82 -2.66 -15.43
N SER A 216 -19.10 -2.18 -14.43
CA SER A 216 -18.14 -1.08 -14.54
C SER A 216 -16.73 -1.54 -14.22
N TYR A 217 -15.75 -0.70 -14.53
CA TYR A 217 -14.35 -0.89 -14.23
C TYR A 217 -13.69 0.40 -13.74
N ARG A 218 -12.56 0.23 -13.07
CA ARG A 218 -11.57 1.27 -12.81
C ARG A 218 -10.18 0.74 -13.06
N VAL A 219 -9.33 1.54 -13.67
CA VAL A 219 -7.89 1.30 -13.77
C VAL A 219 -7.15 2.43 -13.07
N ARG A 220 -6.24 2.08 -12.15
CA ARG A 220 -5.28 3.00 -11.51
C ARG A 220 -3.86 2.56 -11.84
N LEU A 221 -3.03 3.52 -12.23
CA LEU A 221 -1.59 3.35 -12.41
C LEU A 221 -0.88 4.36 -11.50
N GLU A 222 -0.19 3.85 -10.49
CA GLU A 222 0.43 4.65 -9.45
C GLU A 222 1.95 4.58 -9.59
N PHE A 223 2.57 5.75 -9.70
CA PHE A 223 4.02 5.92 -9.81
C PHE A 223 4.55 6.49 -8.50
N GLU A 224 5.26 5.66 -7.75
CA GLU A 224 5.91 6.03 -6.50
C GLU A 224 7.38 6.29 -6.77
N THR A 225 7.79 7.56 -6.76
CA THR A 225 9.15 7.98 -7.09
C THR A 225 9.85 8.58 -5.88
N SER A 226 11.04 8.08 -5.54
CA SER A 226 11.89 8.66 -4.50
C SER A 226 13.20 9.21 -5.08
N PHE A 227 13.64 10.37 -4.60
CA PHE A 227 14.89 11.02 -4.98
C PHE A 227 15.95 10.96 -3.86
N THR A 228 15.54 10.83 -2.60
CA THR A 228 16.42 10.76 -1.42
C THR A 228 16.39 9.42 -0.70
N GLY A 229 15.42 8.56 -1.00
CA GLY A 229 15.12 7.32 -0.28
C GLY A 229 14.14 7.50 0.88
N GLU A 230 13.85 8.73 1.29
CA GLU A 230 12.91 9.07 2.37
C GLU A 230 11.74 9.95 1.90
N ASP A 231 11.82 10.47 0.68
CA ASP A 231 10.79 11.28 0.02
C ASP A 231 9.95 10.46 -0.97
N LEU A 232 8.76 10.97 -1.29
CA LEU A 232 7.82 10.35 -2.22
C LEU A 232 7.19 11.41 -3.11
N LEU A 233 7.47 11.36 -4.40
CA LEU A 233 6.63 11.92 -5.44
C LEU A 233 5.66 10.83 -5.89
N PHE A 234 4.38 11.03 -5.56
CA PHE A 234 3.29 10.15 -5.95
C PHE A 234 2.55 10.75 -7.15
N THR A 235 2.27 9.92 -8.16
CA THR A 235 1.45 10.30 -9.31
C THR A 235 0.52 9.15 -9.66
N ARG A 236 -0.79 9.41 -9.67
CA ARG A 236 -1.83 8.45 -10.01
C ARG A 236 -2.50 8.85 -11.31
N LEU A 237 -2.49 7.93 -12.27
CA LEU A 237 -3.35 8.00 -13.45
C LEU A 237 -4.58 7.13 -13.23
N GLN A 238 -5.75 7.64 -13.59
CA GLN A 238 -7.02 6.92 -13.46
C GLN A 238 -7.85 7.00 -14.72
N ALA A 239 -8.56 5.91 -15.03
CA ALA A 239 -9.68 5.85 -15.96
C ALA A 239 -10.78 4.94 -15.38
N ASN A 240 -12.05 5.27 -15.54
CA ASN A 240 -13.18 4.49 -15.05
C ASN A 240 -14.46 4.76 -15.86
N ASN A 241 -15.43 3.85 -15.82
CA ASN A 241 -16.69 3.98 -16.55
C ASN A 241 -17.93 3.81 -15.64
N LEU A 242 -17.87 4.46 -14.48
CA LEU A 242 -18.88 4.28 -13.44
C LEU A 242 -20.18 4.98 -13.78
N ASN A 243 -21.29 4.30 -13.49
CA ASN A 243 -22.62 4.86 -13.61
C ASN A 243 -23.12 5.23 -12.23
N GLU A 244 -23.63 6.45 -12.08
CA GLU A 244 -24.16 6.94 -10.82
C GLU A 244 -25.53 6.30 -10.55
N LEU A 245 -25.63 5.50 -9.48
CA LEU A 245 -26.90 4.86 -9.08
C LEU A 245 -27.92 5.85 -8.52
N SER A 246 -27.48 7.05 -8.11
CA SER A 246 -28.31 8.07 -7.48
C SER A 246 -29.26 8.77 -8.45
N GLU A 247 -29.13 8.55 -9.76
CA GLU A 247 -29.93 9.20 -10.82
C GLU A 247 -31.45 9.16 -10.54
N PRO A 248 -32.23 10.19 -10.94
CA PRO A 248 -33.66 10.28 -10.61
C PRO A 248 -34.50 9.09 -11.08
N GLU A 249 -34.13 8.47 -12.20
CA GLU A 249 -34.83 7.29 -12.74
C GLU A 249 -34.34 5.95 -12.17
N LEU A 250 -33.22 5.95 -11.45
CA LEU A 250 -32.62 4.77 -10.81
C LEU A 250 -33.04 4.74 -9.33
N THR A 251 -32.11 4.91 -8.39
CA THR A 251 -32.42 4.82 -6.95
C THR A 251 -32.89 6.14 -6.34
N ASN A 252 -32.60 7.28 -7.00
CA ASN A 252 -32.96 8.62 -6.54
C ASN A 252 -32.51 8.95 -5.09
N THR A 253 -31.33 8.47 -4.69
CA THR A 253 -30.72 8.74 -3.38
C THR A 253 -29.20 8.66 -3.45
N LEU A 254 -28.50 9.49 -2.69
CA LEU A 254 -27.02 9.47 -2.59
C LEU A 254 -26.50 8.33 -1.69
N MET A 255 -27.40 7.64 -0.98
CA MET A 255 -27.01 6.59 -0.04
C MET A 255 -26.58 5.29 -0.75
N THR A 256 -26.87 5.15 -2.05
CA THR A 256 -26.57 3.95 -2.87
C THR A 256 -25.24 4.02 -3.61
N LEU A 257 -24.48 5.12 -3.49
CA LEU A 257 -23.23 5.29 -4.19
C LEU A 257 -22.20 4.22 -3.81
N ALA A 258 -21.52 3.67 -4.81
CA ALA A 258 -20.49 2.64 -4.65
C ALA A 258 -19.19 3.23 -4.09
N SER A 259 -18.32 2.40 -3.51
CA SER A 259 -17.05 2.87 -2.94
C SER A 259 -16.15 3.56 -3.97
N ILE A 260 -16.23 3.13 -5.23
CA ILE A 260 -15.44 3.62 -6.36
C ILE A 260 -16.07 4.82 -7.08
N ASP A 261 -17.32 5.15 -6.73
CA ASP A 261 -18.06 6.25 -7.34
C ASP A 261 -17.52 7.56 -6.78
N GLU A 262 -16.60 8.22 -7.48
CA GLU A 262 -15.96 9.48 -7.10
C GLU A 262 -16.39 10.71 -7.92
N GLY A 263 -17.43 10.58 -8.76
CA GLY A 263 -17.85 11.62 -9.70
C GLY A 263 -17.02 11.62 -11.00
N ASP A 264 -17.63 12.08 -12.09
CA ASP A 264 -17.00 12.29 -13.41
C ASP A 264 -16.17 11.11 -13.95
N GLY A 265 -16.81 9.94 -14.10
CA GLY A 265 -16.19 8.81 -14.78
C GLY A 265 -15.78 9.14 -16.22
N SER A 266 -14.53 8.86 -16.56
CA SER A 266 -13.98 9.01 -17.90
C SER A 266 -13.21 7.76 -18.33
N ASP A 267 -13.51 7.26 -19.53
CA ASP A 267 -12.77 6.18 -20.17
C ASP A 267 -11.33 6.61 -20.55
N ASP A 268 -11.04 7.91 -20.50
CA ASP A 268 -9.72 8.49 -20.79
C ASP A 268 -8.86 8.61 -19.53
N PHE A 269 -7.57 8.27 -19.65
CA PHE A 269 -6.62 8.44 -18.55
C PHE A 269 -6.34 9.93 -18.26
N GLY A 270 -6.62 10.34 -17.03
CA GLY A 270 -6.22 11.63 -16.47
C GLY A 270 -5.24 11.48 -15.32
N ILE A 271 -4.53 12.57 -14.98
CA ILE A 271 -3.86 12.67 -13.68
C ILE A 271 -4.94 12.95 -12.66
N ASP A 272 -5.10 12.01 -11.75
CA ASP A 272 -6.17 12.01 -10.74
C ASP A 272 -5.65 12.46 -9.37
N LEU A 273 -4.39 12.15 -9.04
CA LEU A 273 -3.73 12.60 -7.82
C LEU A 273 -2.23 12.79 -8.08
N MET A 274 -1.68 13.91 -7.62
CA MET A 274 -0.23 14.13 -7.60
C MET A 274 0.17 14.92 -6.36
N PHE A 275 1.15 14.39 -5.62
CA PHE A 275 1.74 15.10 -4.49
C PHE A 275 3.21 14.74 -4.32
N TYR A 276 3.94 15.63 -3.68
CA TYR A 276 5.29 15.40 -3.18
C TYR A 276 5.30 15.48 -1.66
N GLN A 277 5.80 14.43 -1.04
CA GLN A 277 5.89 14.26 0.39
C GLN A 277 7.36 14.09 0.79
N PHE A 278 7.79 14.80 1.83
CA PHE A 278 9.18 14.78 2.26
C PHE A 278 9.32 14.97 3.77
N PRO A 279 10.30 14.33 4.41
CA PRO A 279 10.55 14.48 5.84
C PRO A 279 11.15 15.86 6.15
N ILE A 280 10.84 16.37 7.35
CA ILE A 280 11.44 17.57 7.94
C ILE A 280 12.03 17.16 9.29
N GLY A 281 13.30 16.75 9.28
CA GLY A 281 13.93 16.09 10.43
C GLY A 281 13.31 14.72 10.69
N GLU A 282 13.46 14.21 11.91
CA GLU A 282 13.10 12.82 12.25
C GLU A 282 11.62 12.61 12.64
N ARG A 283 10.87 13.69 12.85
CA ARG A 283 9.53 13.65 13.50
C ARG A 283 8.43 14.38 12.75
N ALA A 284 8.79 15.05 11.66
CA ALA A 284 7.85 15.85 10.91
C ALA A 284 7.91 15.47 9.43
N GLN A 285 6.80 15.62 8.75
CA GLN A 285 6.69 15.38 7.33
C GLN A 285 5.74 16.40 6.73
N ALA A 286 6.09 16.90 5.54
CA ALA A 286 5.25 17.81 4.78
C ALA A 286 4.79 17.14 3.49
N LEU A 287 3.61 17.53 3.04
CA LEU A 287 3.03 17.16 1.75
C LEU A 287 2.65 18.45 1.02
N ILE A 288 2.94 18.50 -0.27
CA ILE A 288 2.44 19.51 -1.18
C ILE A 288 1.97 18.83 -2.46
N GLY A 289 0.73 19.07 -2.87
CA GLY A 289 0.22 18.52 -4.13
C GLY A 289 -0.60 19.55 -4.88
N PRO A 290 -0.40 19.66 -6.21
CA PRO A 290 -1.12 20.62 -7.03
C PRO A 290 -2.49 20.13 -7.53
N ILE A 291 -2.79 18.83 -7.41
CA ILE A 291 -3.99 18.23 -7.99
C ILE A 291 -4.45 16.99 -7.21
N GLY A 292 -5.76 16.88 -7.03
CA GLY A 292 -6.45 15.70 -6.49
C GLY A 292 -6.19 15.37 -5.03
N VAL A 293 -5.47 16.21 -4.29
CA VAL A 293 -5.17 15.97 -2.88
C VAL A 293 -6.43 16.18 -2.05
N ASP A 294 -6.85 15.13 -1.38
CA ASP A 294 -7.99 15.10 -0.48
C ASP A 294 -7.58 15.15 1.00
N LEU A 295 -8.58 15.35 1.87
CA LEU A 295 -8.37 15.41 3.32
C LEU A 295 -7.83 14.09 3.89
N ASP A 296 -8.18 12.95 3.31
CA ASP A 296 -7.65 11.64 3.71
C ASP A 296 -6.25 11.32 3.18
N ASP A 297 -5.73 12.05 2.18
CA ASP A 297 -4.32 11.90 1.77
C ASP A 297 -3.38 12.53 2.79
N VAL A 298 -3.86 13.53 3.53
CA VAL A 298 -3.11 14.32 4.52
C VAL A 298 -3.39 13.91 5.97
N SER A 299 -4.38 13.05 6.22
CA SER A 299 -4.85 12.72 7.57
C SER A 299 -5.23 11.24 7.71
N LEU A 300 -5.25 10.74 8.94
CA LEU A 300 -5.40 9.30 9.21
C LEU A 300 -6.87 8.88 9.25
N VAL A 301 -7.24 7.88 8.45
CA VAL A 301 -8.57 7.25 8.46
C VAL A 301 -8.49 5.89 9.18
N LEU A 302 -9.08 5.78 10.38
CA LEU A 302 -8.94 4.60 11.25
C LEU A 302 -9.92 3.46 10.93
N THR A 303 -9.76 2.84 9.77
CA THR A 303 -10.53 1.65 9.37
C THR A 303 -9.73 0.75 8.43
N PRO A 304 -9.86 -0.58 8.53
CA PRO A 304 -9.28 -1.51 7.53
C PRO A 304 -10.06 -1.51 6.21
N PHE A 305 -11.15 -0.74 6.10
CA PHE A 305 -12.05 -0.75 4.94
C PHE A 305 -12.09 0.55 4.14
N ALA A 306 -11.13 1.46 4.34
CA ALA A 306 -11.14 2.77 3.70
C ALA A 306 -10.76 2.75 2.22
N ASP A 307 -9.97 1.77 1.80
CA ASP A 307 -9.55 1.60 0.42
C ASP A 307 -10.70 1.14 -0.48
N GLU A 308 -10.71 1.63 -1.72
CA GLU A 308 -11.78 1.40 -2.68
C GLU A 308 -11.72 0.02 -3.34
N GLY A 309 -10.52 -0.54 -3.50
CA GLY A 309 -10.26 -1.82 -4.16
C GLY A 309 -10.34 -3.01 -3.22
N ASP A 310 -10.01 -2.82 -1.94
CA ASP A 310 -9.97 -3.92 -0.98
C ASP A 310 -10.83 -3.72 0.30
N GLY A 311 -11.46 -2.53 0.46
CA GLY A 311 -12.31 -2.16 1.58
C GLY A 311 -13.82 -2.30 1.34
N THR A 312 -14.62 -1.33 1.82
CA THR A 312 -16.10 -1.36 1.70
C THR A 312 -16.56 -1.35 0.25
N ILE A 313 -17.85 -1.67 0.05
CA ILE A 313 -18.52 -1.60 -1.23
C ILE A 313 -19.37 -0.35 -1.42
N SER A 314 -19.76 0.31 -0.33
CA SER A 314 -20.44 1.61 -0.39
C SER A 314 -19.47 2.77 -0.19
N ARG A 315 -19.80 3.94 -0.75
CA ARG A 315 -19.09 5.20 -0.53
C ARG A 315 -19.13 5.62 0.94
N PHE A 316 -20.30 5.47 1.57
CA PHE A 316 -20.52 5.76 2.98
C PHE A 316 -19.66 4.90 3.90
N GLY A 317 -19.46 3.62 3.57
CA GLY A 317 -18.70 2.69 4.39
C GLY A 317 -17.20 2.97 4.48
N ARG A 318 -16.62 3.73 3.54
CA ARG A 318 -15.16 3.93 3.45
C ARG A 318 -14.62 4.71 4.65
N ARG A 319 -15.25 5.85 4.94
CA ARG A 319 -14.76 6.83 5.93
C ARG A 319 -15.86 7.81 6.27
N ASN A 320 -15.66 8.60 7.33
CA ASN A 320 -16.58 9.66 7.70
C ASN A 320 -16.66 10.72 6.58
N PRO A 321 -17.79 10.83 5.84
CA PRO A 321 -17.90 11.76 4.71
C PRO A 321 -17.77 13.22 5.14
N THR A 322 -18.30 13.60 6.30
CA THR A 322 -18.28 14.99 6.76
C THR A 322 -16.92 15.40 7.33
N SER A 323 -16.03 14.46 7.68
CA SER A 323 -14.66 14.78 8.12
C SER A 323 -13.62 14.69 7.02
N PHE A 324 -13.79 13.79 6.04
CA PHE A 324 -12.74 13.48 5.05
C PHE A 324 -13.11 13.81 3.61
N ARG A 325 -14.23 14.52 3.39
CA ARG A 325 -14.62 15.00 2.06
C ARG A 325 -15.03 16.46 2.13
N GLY A 326 -14.68 17.26 1.13
CA GLY A 326 -14.97 18.69 1.09
C GLY A 326 -14.28 19.33 -0.12
N PRO A 327 -14.29 20.66 -0.24
CA PRO A 327 -13.54 21.36 -1.28
C PRO A 327 -12.06 21.02 -1.19
N ALA A 328 -11.52 20.43 -2.25
CA ALA A 328 -10.19 19.84 -2.25
C ALA A 328 -9.67 19.66 -3.68
N ASN A 329 -8.40 20.00 -3.90
CA ASN A 329 -7.69 19.75 -5.15
C ASN A 329 -6.18 19.94 -4.97
N ALA A 330 -5.70 21.20 -4.87
CA ALA A 330 -4.34 21.44 -4.43
C ALA A 330 -4.29 21.66 -2.92
N GLY A 331 -3.22 21.18 -2.30
CA GLY A 331 -3.13 21.17 -0.86
C GLY A 331 -1.72 21.19 -0.31
N VAL A 332 -1.64 21.65 0.94
CA VAL A 332 -0.48 21.46 1.79
C VAL A 332 -0.89 20.72 3.05
N GLY A 333 -0.10 19.73 3.42
CA GLY A 333 -0.26 18.94 4.63
C GLY A 333 1.01 18.98 5.48
N PHE A 334 0.85 18.93 6.79
CA PHE A 334 1.94 18.83 7.74
C PHE A 334 1.57 17.88 8.87
N SER A 335 2.46 16.93 9.14
CA SER A 335 2.30 15.92 10.17
C SER A 335 3.48 15.99 11.14
N TYR A 336 3.19 15.95 12.44
CA TYR A 336 4.21 15.98 13.49
C TYR A 336 3.94 14.93 14.56
N ALA A 337 4.86 13.98 14.70
CA ALA A 337 4.85 12.99 15.76
C ALA A 337 5.59 13.55 17.00
N PHE A 338 4.86 13.80 18.08
CA PHE A 338 5.47 14.21 19.36
C PHE A 338 6.25 13.05 19.98
N ASN A 339 5.73 11.84 19.79
CA ASN A 339 6.28 10.55 20.20
C ASN A 339 5.44 9.44 19.52
N ASP A 340 5.75 8.18 19.81
CA ASP A 340 5.10 6.99 19.23
C ASP A 340 3.61 6.85 19.55
N LYS A 341 3.03 7.71 20.41
CA LYS A 341 1.61 7.65 20.82
C LYS A 341 0.78 8.84 20.39
N PHE A 342 1.43 9.95 20.03
CA PHE A 342 0.74 11.21 19.78
C PHE A 342 1.29 11.88 18.54
N GLN A 343 0.42 12.09 17.57
CA GLN A 343 0.71 12.80 16.33
C GLN A 343 -0.38 13.83 16.05
N VAL A 344 0.01 14.93 15.42
CA VAL A 344 -0.93 15.91 14.88
C VAL A 344 -0.75 16.02 13.38
N ASN A 345 -1.87 16.08 12.66
CA ASN A 345 -1.93 16.36 11.23
C ASN A 345 -2.67 17.69 11.03
N ILE A 346 -2.16 18.55 10.17
CA ILE A 346 -2.78 19.83 9.81
C ILE A 346 -2.75 19.92 8.28
N ALA A 347 -3.83 20.37 7.68
CA ALA A 347 -3.88 20.57 6.24
C ALA A 347 -4.72 21.77 5.84
N TYR A 348 -4.39 22.30 4.67
CA TYR A 348 -5.19 23.30 3.97
C TYR A 348 -5.27 22.92 2.49
N LEU A 349 -6.49 22.73 2.00
CA LEU A 349 -6.81 22.33 0.64
C LEU A 349 -7.67 23.42 0.00
N ALA A 350 -7.40 23.72 -1.26
CA ALA A 350 -8.18 24.64 -2.08
C ALA A 350 -8.68 23.92 -3.33
N ASP A 351 -9.93 24.20 -3.70
CA ASP A 351 -10.67 23.51 -4.77
C ASP A 351 -10.25 23.94 -6.18
N ASP A 352 -10.25 25.26 -6.44
CA ASP A 352 -9.79 25.83 -7.72
C ASP A 352 -8.64 26.83 -7.53
N PRO A 353 -7.45 26.35 -7.10
CA PRO A 353 -6.32 27.19 -6.73
C PRO A 353 -5.65 27.87 -7.93
N ALA A 354 -5.83 27.32 -9.13
CA ALA A 354 -5.23 27.84 -10.36
C ALA A 354 -6.03 29.01 -10.97
N ASN A 355 -7.29 29.16 -10.60
CA ASN A 355 -8.16 30.20 -11.10
C ASN A 355 -7.94 31.54 -10.36
N PRO A 356 -7.52 32.61 -11.07
CA PRO A 356 -7.23 33.90 -10.45
C PRO A 356 -8.45 34.82 -10.31
N GLN A 357 -9.67 34.34 -10.59
CA GLN A 357 -10.88 35.13 -10.49
C GLN A 357 -11.28 35.40 -9.02
N GLU A 358 -12.08 36.45 -8.80
CA GLU A 358 -12.66 36.74 -7.50
C GLU A 358 -13.61 35.60 -7.07
N GLY A 359 -13.54 35.18 -5.81
CA GLY A 359 -14.27 34.00 -5.33
C GLY A 359 -13.60 32.66 -5.64
N ALA A 360 -12.39 32.65 -6.21
CA ALA A 360 -11.61 31.46 -6.51
C ALA A 360 -10.17 31.56 -5.96
N GLY A 361 -9.30 30.63 -6.36
CA GLY A 361 -7.89 30.62 -6.00
C GLY A 361 -7.62 30.05 -4.61
N ALA A 362 -6.35 30.08 -4.22
CA ALA A 362 -5.88 29.35 -3.03
C ALA A 362 -6.37 29.88 -1.67
N PHE A 363 -6.95 31.08 -1.57
CA PHE A 363 -7.33 31.66 -0.28
C PHE A 363 -8.68 32.41 -0.29
N ASN A 364 -9.28 32.59 -1.46
CA ASN A 364 -10.51 33.36 -1.65
C ASN A 364 -11.63 32.53 -2.30
N GLY A 365 -11.36 31.25 -2.61
CA GLY A 365 -12.34 30.29 -3.11
C GLY A 365 -12.70 29.23 -2.08
N ALA A 366 -13.40 28.19 -2.54
CA ALA A 366 -13.77 27.07 -1.70
C ALA A 366 -12.54 26.35 -1.15
N TYR A 367 -12.57 26.01 0.15
CA TYR A 367 -11.43 25.41 0.85
C TYR A 367 -11.85 24.45 1.96
N SER A 368 -10.91 23.60 2.34
CA SER A 368 -10.98 22.78 3.55
C SER A 368 -9.71 22.98 4.40
N ALA A 369 -9.90 23.26 5.69
CA ALA A 369 -8.82 23.40 6.66
C ALA A 369 -8.99 22.38 7.80
N LEU A 370 -8.03 21.47 7.95
CA LEU A 370 -8.09 20.34 8.89
C LEU A 370 -7.06 20.47 10.00
N GLY A 371 -7.46 20.08 11.21
CA GLY A 371 -6.59 19.72 12.30
C GLY A 371 -7.02 18.39 12.89
N GLN A 372 -6.12 17.43 13.00
CA GLN A 372 -6.40 16.09 13.53
C GLN A 372 -5.35 15.70 14.59
N LEU A 373 -5.82 15.21 15.73
CA LEU A 373 -5.01 14.58 16.76
C LEU A 373 -5.16 13.06 16.65
N VAL A 374 -4.04 12.36 16.52
CA VAL A 374 -3.94 10.91 16.52
C VAL A 374 -3.39 10.45 17.87
N ILE A 375 -4.05 9.47 18.46
CA ILE A 375 -3.71 8.90 19.78
C ILE A 375 -3.63 7.38 19.66
N GLU A 376 -2.42 6.84 19.77
CA GLU A 376 -2.12 5.40 19.72
C GLU A 376 -1.58 4.95 21.08
N PRO A 377 -2.45 4.67 22.09
CA PRO A 377 -1.99 4.27 23.42
C PRO A 377 -1.26 2.92 23.44
N SER A 378 -1.52 2.05 22.45
CA SER A 378 -0.97 0.69 22.29
C SER A 378 -1.13 0.19 20.85
N ASP A 379 -0.41 -0.86 20.46
CA ASP A 379 -0.47 -1.48 19.12
C ASP A 379 -1.83 -2.10 18.74
N SER A 380 -2.77 -2.20 19.69
CA SER A 380 -4.12 -2.73 19.46
C SER A 380 -5.21 -1.67 19.45
N LEU A 381 -4.91 -0.42 19.81
CA LEU A 381 -5.93 0.60 20.07
C LEU A 381 -5.47 1.94 19.53
N ALA A 382 -6.28 2.56 18.68
CA ALA A 382 -6.02 3.86 18.09
C ALA A 382 -7.29 4.72 18.09
N PHE A 383 -7.10 6.03 18.27
CA PHE A 383 -8.17 7.03 18.20
C PHE A 383 -7.72 8.22 17.37
N THR A 384 -8.68 8.88 16.73
CA THR A 384 -8.48 10.23 16.21
C THR A 384 -9.58 11.18 16.66
N LEU A 385 -9.21 12.42 16.93
CA LEU A 385 -10.12 13.55 17.02
C LEU A 385 -9.76 14.55 15.92
N GLY A 386 -10.69 14.83 15.02
CA GLY A 386 -10.52 15.77 13.92
C GLY A 386 -11.46 16.96 14.03
N TYR A 387 -10.98 18.12 13.60
CA TYR A 387 -11.79 19.29 13.32
C TYR A 387 -11.49 19.76 11.89
N VAL A 388 -12.54 20.02 11.11
CA VAL A 388 -12.41 20.52 9.75
C VAL A 388 -13.33 21.72 9.57
N ARG A 389 -12.75 22.84 9.16
CA ARG A 389 -13.50 24.01 8.71
C ARG A 389 -13.52 24.04 7.20
N LYS A 390 -14.71 24.23 6.62
CA LYS A 390 -14.91 24.21 5.18
C LYS A 390 -15.72 25.42 4.74
N TYR A 391 -15.49 25.85 3.52
CA TYR A 391 -16.24 26.91 2.87
C TYR A 391 -16.49 26.53 1.42
N TRP A 392 -17.73 26.70 0.97
CA TRP A 392 -18.14 26.57 -0.42
C TRP A 392 -18.65 27.92 -0.92
N GLY A 393 -18.33 28.24 -2.18
CA GLY A 393 -18.94 29.36 -2.88
C GLY A 393 -20.37 29.03 -3.33
N ASP A 394 -21.06 30.04 -3.90
CA ASP A 394 -22.39 29.86 -4.46
C ASP A 394 -22.41 28.77 -5.56
N ASP A 395 -23.54 28.07 -5.68
CA ASP A 395 -23.83 27.02 -6.68
C ASP A 395 -22.88 25.80 -6.67
N GLY A 396 -21.99 25.69 -5.66
CA GLY A 396 -21.01 24.60 -5.53
C GLY A 396 -21.08 23.85 -4.19
N VAL A 397 -22.16 24.04 -3.41
CA VAL A 397 -22.28 23.49 -2.05
C VAL A 397 -22.45 21.97 -2.10
N ASP A 398 -21.55 21.26 -1.42
CA ASP A 398 -21.70 19.83 -1.17
C ASP A 398 -21.03 19.44 0.15
N ILE A 399 -21.78 19.57 1.25
CA ILE A 399 -21.28 19.42 2.63
C ILE A 399 -20.86 17.99 2.93
N THR A 400 -21.60 17.03 2.38
CA THR A 400 -21.43 15.60 2.62
C THR A 400 -20.77 14.86 1.46
N ASN A 401 -20.42 15.60 0.39
CA ASN A 401 -19.77 15.15 -0.82
C ASN A 401 -20.49 13.95 -1.43
N GLY A 402 -21.77 14.14 -1.72
CA GLY A 402 -22.65 13.13 -2.31
C GLY A 402 -22.95 11.95 -1.37
N THR A 403 -23.14 12.18 -0.06
CA THR A 403 -23.45 11.09 0.88
C THR A 403 -24.58 11.48 1.85
N GLY A 404 -25.60 10.64 2.02
CA GLY A 404 -26.73 10.90 2.94
C GLY A 404 -27.97 11.42 2.22
N SER A 405 -28.78 12.26 2.87
CA SER A 405 -29.92 12.93 2.23
C SER A 405 -29.45 14.08 1.33
N PHE A 406 -30.25 14.43 0.32
CA PHE A 406 -30.03 15.65 -0.47
C PHE A 406 -30.08 16.92 0.40
N LYS A 407 -30.92 16.93 1.45
CA LYS A 407 -30.95 18.04 2.42
C LYS A 407 -29.63 18.20 3.18
N ALA A 408 -29.00 17.10 3.59
CA ALA A 408 -27.69 17.17 4.25
C ALA A 408 -26.56 17.55 3.27
N GLN A 409 -26.71 17.23 1.98
CA GLN A 409 -25.74 17.58 0.93
C GLN A 409 -25.68 19.09 0.69
N ASP A 410 -26.84 19.68 0.41
CA ASP A 410 -27.00 21.09 0.08
C ASP A 410 -28.23 21.67 0.82
N PRO A 411 -28.09 22.00 2.11
CA PRO A 411 -29.20 22.42 2.96
C PRO A 411 -29.75 23.81 2.62
N PHE A 412 -28.99 24.62 1.90
CA PHE A 412 -29.33 26.02 1.61
C PHE A 412 -29.49 26.29 0.11
N ASP A 413 -29.71 25.24 -0.70
CA ASP A 413 -30.05 25.31 -2.13
C ASP A 413 -29.08 26.18 -2.93
N GLY A 414 -27.78 25.89 -2.80
CA GLY A 414 -26.70 26.54 -3.53
C GLY A 414 -26.18 27.85 -2.91
N ILE A 415 -26.70 28.30 -1.78
CA ILE A 415 -26.17 29.49 -1.07
C ILE A 415 -24.77 29.19 -0.51
N ALA A 416 -23.79 30.09 -0.73
CA ALA A 416 -22.46 29.97 -0.14
C ALA A 416 -22.52 29.60 1.35
N THR A 417 -21.79 28.57 1.73
CA THR A 417 -21.96 27.89 3.02
C THR A 417 -20.61 27.69 3.70
N THR A 418 -20.55 27.95 5.00
CA THR A 418 -19.46 27.50 5.85
C THR A 418 -19.93 26.30 6.67
N ALA A 419 -19.06 25.32 6.87
CA ALA A 419 -19.32 24.24 7.80
C ALA A 419 -18.13 24.01 8.75
N ASP A 420 -18.46 23.77 10.02
CA ASP A 420 -17.55 23.35 11.06
C ASP A 420 -17.87 21.89 11.42
N ASN A 421 -16.94 20.97 11.17
CA ASN A 421 -17.10 19.55 11.46
C ASN A 421 -16.17 19.09 12.59
N VAL A 422 -16.71 18.30 13.51
CA VAL A 422 -15.94 17.55 14.50
C VAL A 422 -16.15 16.07 14.25
N GLY A 423 -15.03 15.34 14.06
CA GLY A 423 -15.01 13.91 13.80
C GLY A 423 -14.26 13.13 14.86
N PHE A 424 -14.80 11.99 15.27
CA PHE A 424 -14.13 11.01 16.13
C PHE A 424 -14.03 9.68 15.42
N GLN A 425 -12.88 9.01 15.54
CA GLN A 425 -12.68 7.64 15.07
C GLN A 425 -12.03 6.80 16.16
N ALA A 426 -12.39 5.52 16.21
CA ALA A 426 -11.80 4.54 17.10
C ALA A 426 -11.56 3.22 16.35
N HIS A 427 -10.42 2.60 16.59
CA HIS A 427 -10.08 1.27 16.12
C HIS A 427 -9.54 0.45 17.28
N TRP A 428 -10.07 -0.75 17.47
CA TRP A 428 -9.60 -1.72 18.45
C TRP A 428 -9.45 -3.12 17.83
N ARG A 429 -8.21 -3.60 17.78
CA ARG A 429 -7.90 -5.00 17.53
C ARG A 429 -8.14 -5.80 18.81
N VAL A 430 -9.29 -6.46 18.88
CA VAL A 430 -9.70 -7.27 20.04
C VAL A 430 -8.82 -8.50 20.16
N ASN A 431 -8.54 -9.15 19.02
CA ASN A 431 -7.61 -10.27 18.87
C ASN A 431 -7.25 -10.44 17.38
N GLU A 432 -6.44 -11.44 17.04
CA GLU A 432 -6.00 -11.73 15.66
C GLU A 432 -7.12 -11.99 14.65
N LYS A 433 -8.35 -12.29 15.10
CA LYS A 433 -9.50 -12.64 14.24
C LYS A 433 -10.67 -11.66 14.34
N LEU A 434 -10.53 -10.60 15.14
CA LEU A 434 -11.59 -9.63 15.35
C LEU A 434 -11.01 -8.24 15.60
N GLU A 435 -11.38 -7.32 14.72
CA GLU A 435 -11.18 -5.89 14.91
C GLU A 435 -12.56 -5.20 14.96
N VAL A 436 -12.69 -4.23 15.85
CA VAL A 436 -13.91 -3.46 16.05
C VAL A 436 -13.55 -2.01 16.03
N GLY A 437 -14.32 -1.20 15.31
CA GLY A 437 -14.10 0.22 15.29
C GLY A 437 -15.28 0.95 14.71
N GLY A 438 -15.07 2.23 14.44
CA GLY A 438 -16.10 3.08 13.90
C GLY A 438 -15.72 4.54 13.98
N TRP A 439 -16.64 5.36 13.50
CA TRP A 439 -16.48 6.79 13.47
C TRP A 439 -17.83 7.49 13.69
N PHE A 440 -17.76 8.72 14.15
CA PHE A 440 -18.90 9.60 14.38
C PHE A 440 -18.52 11.03 13.98
N GLY A 441 -19.44 11.75 13.37
CA GLY A 441 -19.27 13.14 12.98
C GLY A 441 -20.47 13.99 13.39
N SER A 442 -20.17 15.24 13.73
CA SER A 442 -21.16 16.31 13.92
C SER A 442 -20.69 17.52 13.13
N THR A 443 -21.58 18.06 12.32
CA THR A 443 -21.32 19.22 11.45
C THR A 443 -22.33 20.30 11.76
N TRP A 444 -21.85 21.52 11.93
CA TRP A 444 -22.67 22.73 11.97
C TRP A 444 -22.46 23.48 10.67
N ALA A 445 -23.54 23.73 9.93
CA ALA A 445 -23.49 24.40 8.64
C ALA A 445 -24.33 25.67 8.68
N ARG A 446 -23.82 26.72 8.04
CA ARG A 446 -24.41 28.05 8.06
C ARG A 446 -24.28 28.76 6.71
N PRO A 447 -25.33 29.47 6.26
CA PRO A 447 -25.27 30.26 5.03
C PRO A 447 -24.47 31.56 5.26
N GLU A 448 -23.74 32.04 4.26
CA GLU A 448 -22.89 33.24 4.37
C GLU A 448 -23.51 34.51 3.76
N THR A 449 -24.59 34.42 2.98
CA THR A 449 -25.16 35.55 2.23
C THR A 449 -26.64 35.86 2.51
N SER A 450 -27.30 35.14 3.42
CA SER A 450 -28.70 35.41 3.81
C SER A 450 -28.82 36.59 4.78
N ASN A 451 -29.91 37.37 4.62
CA ASN A 451 -30.15 38.63 5.33
C ASN A 451 -30.77 38.44 6.75
N GLY A 452 -30.48 37.34 7.45
CA GLY A 452 -31.11 36.93 8.73
C GLY A 452 -30.12 36.58 9.85
N ASP A 453 -30.62 36.53 11.10
CA ASP A 453 -29.98 35.73 12.17
C ASP A 453 -30.26 34.27 11.77
N ASP A 454 -29.30 33.59 11.15
CA ASP A 454 -29.48 32.21 10.72
C ASP A 454 -28.77 31.30 11.72
N ASP A 455 -29.55 30.58 12.51
CA ASP A 455 -29.05 29.53 13.39
C ASP A 455 -28.41 28.40 12.56
N ASP A 456 -27.28 27.88 13.04
CA ASP A 456 -26.57 26.78 12.39
C ASP A 456 -27.47 25.53 12.29
N ILE A 457 -27.52 24.88 11.13
CA ILE A 457 -28.13 23.55 11.03
C ILE A 457 -27.16 22.49 11.57
N THR A 458 -27.69 21.42 12.17
CA THR A 458 -26.87 20.32 12.71
C THR A 458 -27.05 19.04 11.89
N ILE A 459 -25.96 18.60 11.26
CA ILE A 459 -25.86 17.32 10.55
C ILE A 459 -25.06 16.33 11.40
N ILE A 460 -25.57 15.12 11.58
CA ILE A 460 -24.82 14.03 12.25
C ILE A 460 -24.66 12.84 11.33
N ASN A 461 -23.63 12.04 11.59
CA ASN A 461 -23.40 10.77 10.91
C ASN A 461 -22.53 9.84 11.77
N GLY A 462 -22.62 8.54 11.53
CA GLY A 462 -21.75 7.61 12.24
C GLY A 462 -21.85 6.19 11.72
N MET A 463 -20.82 5.41 11.96
CA MET A 463 -20.74 4.01 11.56
C MET A 463 -19.93 3.19 12.57
N LEU A 464 -20.35 1.95 12.79
CA LEU A 464 -19.63 0.91 13.49
C LEU A 464 -19.28 -0.22 12.51
N TYR A 465 -18.07 -0.74 12.58
CA TYR A 465 -17.62 -1.88 11.80
C TYR A 465 -17.08 -3.02 12.68
N PHE A 466 -17.23 -4.23 12.16
CA PHE A 466 -16.63 -5.45 12.65
C PHE A 466 -15.84 -6.08 11.50
N ALA A 467 -14.53 -6.20 11.68
CA ALA A 467 -13.65 -6.87 10.73
C ALA A 467 -13.23 -8.24 11.27
N PHE A 468 -13.20 -9.21 10.37
CA PHE A 468 -12.84 -10.59 10.67
C PHE A 468 -11.66 -11.02 9.80
N PRO A 469 -10.41 -10.72 10.22
CA PRO A 469 -9.21 -11.20 9.54
C PRO A 469 -9.17 -12.72 9.44
N ASP A 470 -8.69 -13.22 8.32
CA ASP A 470 -8.53 -14.64 7.99
C ASP A 470 -9.82 -15.46 8.17
N LEU A 471 -10.97 -14.85 7.88
CA LEU A 471 -12.27 -15.50 8.02
C LEU A 471 -12.40 -16.65 7.00
N LEU A 472 -12.53 -17.87 7.52
CA LEU A 472 -12.58 -19.17 6.80
C LEU A 472 -11.27 -19.60 6.13
N ARG A 473 -10.41 -18.67 5.70
CA ARG A 473 -9.11 -18.95 5.07
C ARG A 473 -8.17 -17.76 5.30
N GLU A 474 -6.88 -18.07 5.48
CA GLU A 474 -5.80 -17.09 5.55
C GLU A 474 -5.79 -16.16 4.31
N GLY A 475 -5.62 -14.86 4.55
CA GLY A 475 -5.69 -13.77 3.56
C GLY A 475 -7.10 -13.22 3.32
N ASN A 476 -8.16 -13.91 3.74
CA ASN A 476 -9.54 -13.45 3.53
C ASN A 476 -9.96 -12.41 4.56
N MET A 477 -10.92 -11.55 4.20
CA MET A 477 -11.46 -10.52 5.08
C MET A 477 -13.00 -10.56 5.07
N GLY A 478 -13.61 -10.78 6.24
CA GLY A 478 -15.03 -10.54 6.45
C GLY A 478 -15.28 -9.15 7.04
N GLY A 479 -16.33 -8.47 6.59
CA GLY A 479 -16.73 -7.17 7.12
C GLY A 479 -18.24 -7.09 7.36
N LEU A 480 -18.62 -6.49 8.48
CA LEU A 480 -19.99 -6.08 8.79
C LEU A 480 -19.97 -4.64 9.29
N MET A 481 -20.76 -3.77 8.66
CA MET A 481 -20.86 -2.36 9.03
C MET A 481 -22.32 -1.98 9.25
N VAL A 482 -22.56 -1.10 10.23
CA VAL A 482 -23.87 -0.51 10.48
C VAL A 482 -23.70 0.95 10.84
N GLY A 483 -24.49 1.83 10.23
CA GLY A 483 -24.36 3.26 10.45
C GLY A 483 -25.57 4.07 10.04
N VAL A 484 -25.51 5.35 10.36
CA VAL A 484 -26.46 6.38 9.96
C VAL A 484 -25.73 7.31 8.99
N PRO A 485 -26.13 7.33 7.70
CA PRO A 485 -25.68 8.33 6.74
C PRO A 485 -25.93 9.77 7.23
N PRO A 486 -25.26 10.78 6.65
CA PRO A 486 -25.51 12.18 7.01
C PRO A 486 -26.99 12.55 7.00
N ILE A 487 -27.47 12.97 8.16
CA ILE A 487 -28.85 13.36 8.44
C ILE A 487 -28.88 14.75 9.07
N VAL A 488 -29.80 15.60 8.64
CA VAL A 488 -30.10 16.88 9.28
C VAL A 488 -31.00 16.62 10.50
N THR A 489 -30.45 16.79 11.71
CA THR A 489 -31.18 16.57 12.96
C THR A 489 -31.81 17.82 13.55
N ASP A 490 -31.26 18.97 13.20
CA ASP A 490 -31.71 20.29 13.59
C ASP A 490 -31.62 21.20 12.36
N GLY A 491 -32.74 21.80 11.98
CA GLY A 491 -32.85 22.70 10.83
C GLY A 491 -32.59 24.17 11.19
N GLY A 492 -32.13 24.45 12.42
CA GLY A 492 -31.97 25.82 12.90
C GLY A 492 -33.35 26.48 13.02
N ASP A 493 -33.52 27.63 12.38
CA ASP A 493 -34.80 28.35 12.36
C ASP A 493 -35.83 27.76 11.37
N ASP A 494 -35.42 26.86 10.47
CA ASP A 494 -36.30 26.20 9.50
C ASP A 494 -36.40 24.69 9.75
N ASP A 495 -37.41 24.31 10.53
CA ASP A 495 -37.76 22.90 10.79
C ASP A 495 -38.01 22.09 9.50
N ALA A 496 -38.31 22.72 8.35
CA ALA A 496 -38.50 22.00 7.08
C ALA A 496 -37.18 21.42 6.52
N LEU A 497 -36.04 21.96 6.93
CA LEU A 497 -34.70 21.45 6.56
C LEU A 497 -34.34 20.16 7.31
N LYS A 498 -35.01 19.89 8.43
CA LYS A 498 -34.82 18.66 9.17
C LYS A 498 -35.25 17.45 8.36
N ASP A 499 -34.53 16.36 8.51
CA ASP A 499 -34.94 15.07 7.96
C ASP A 499 -36.00 14.41 8.87
N ASP A 500 -37.02 13.82 8.26
CA ASP A 500 -38.25 13.38 8.95
C ASP A 500 -38.09 12.03 9.68
N ASP A 501 -37.15 11.20 9.23
CA ASP A 501 -36.87 9.88 9.80
C ASP A 501 -35.36 9.55 9.79
N THR A 502 -34.96 8.34 10.16
CA THR A 502 -33.56 7.90 10.21
C THR A 502 -33.30 6.70 9.32
N SER A 503 -32.53 6.89 8.25
CA SER A 503 -31.96 5.80 7.47
C SER A 503 -30.90 5.04 8.25
N ILE A 504 -30.95 3.72 8.17
CA ILE A 504 -29.91 2.82 8.68
C ILE A 504 -29.26 2.14 7.47
N HIS A 505 -27.94 2.29 7.37
CA HIS A 505 -27.10 1.58 6.42
C HIS A 505 -26.56 0.32 7.07
N ILE A 506 -26.78 -0.84 6.47
CA ILE A 506 -26.22 -2.12 6.93
C ILE A 506 -25.47 -2.73 5.76
N GLU A 507 -24.19 -3.03 5.95
CA GLU A 507 -23.33 -3.56 4.89
C GLU A 507 -22.60 -4.82 5.34
N ALA A 508 -22.51 -5.79 4.45
CA ALA A 508 -21.75 -7.01 4.65
C ALA A 508 -20.90 -7.31 3.42
N ILE A 509 -19.62 -7.61 3.64
CA ILE A 509 -18.67 -7.96 2.61
C ILE A 509 -17.88 -9.21 2.97
N TYR A 510 -17.43 -9.94 1.96
CA TYR A 510 -16.48 -11.03 2.13
C TYR A 510 -15.44 -11.03 1.01
N ARG A 511 -14.23 -10.57 1.31
CA ARG A 511 -13.08 -10.61 0.39
C ARG A 511 -12.44 -11.98 0.44
N PHE A 512 -12.57 -12.71 -0.66
CA PHE A 512 -11.89 -13.98 -0.90
C PHE A 512 -10.58 -13.72 -1.65
N GLN A 513 -9.45 -13.91 -0.98
CA GLN A 513 -8.13 -13.80 -1.58
C GLN A 513 -7.82 -15.07 -2.38
N VAL A 514 -7.73 -14.93 -3.70
CA VAL A 514 -7.41 -16.05 -4.59
C VAL A 514 -5.91 -16.34 -4.50
N ASN A 515 -5.11 -15.28 -4.63
CA ASN A 515 -3.65 -15.22 -4.49
C ASN A 515 -3.24 -13.75 -4.22
N ASP A 516 -1.95 -13.44 -4.15
CA ASP A 516 -1.45 -12.10 -3.81
C ASP A 516 -1.87 -10.99 -4.80
N ASN A 517 -2.26 -11.36 -6.02
CA ASN A 517 -2.59 -10.43 -7.11
C ASN A 517 -4.08 -10.33 -7.41
N ILE A 518 -4.92 -11.25 -6.91
CA ILE A 518 -6.33 -11.37 -7.30
C ILE A 518 -7.22 -11.59 -6.08
N SER A 519 -8.24 -10.75 -5.93
CA SER A 519 -9.27 -10.89 -4.90
C SER A 519 -10.69 -10.82 -5.51
N LEU A 520 -11.63 -11.53 -4.88
CA LEU A 520 -13.05 -11.56 -5.23
C LEU A 520 -13.87 -11.14 -4.02
N THR A 521 -14.70 -10.12 -4.15
CA THR A 521 -15.46 -9.54 -3.03
C THR A 521 -16.95 -9.46 -3.38
N PRO A 522 -17.75 -10.51 -3.10
CA PRO A 522 -19.18 -10.33 -2.95
C PRO A 522 -19.51 -9.40 -1.79
N GLY A 523 -20.50 -8.54 -1.99
CA GLY A 523 -21.04 -7.72 -0.92
C GLY A 523 -22.48 -7.31 -1.17
N LEU A 524 -23.13 -6.91 -0.08
CA LEU A 524 -24.51 -6.45 -0.04
C LEU A 524 -24.60 -5.32 0.98
N PHE A 525 -25.29 -4.24 0.64
CA PHE A 525 -25.76 -3.29 1.63
C PHE A 525 -27.24 -2.97 1.46
N VAL A 526 -27.83 -2.52 2.57
CA VAL A 526 -29.25 -2.25 2.74
C VAL A 526 -29.41 -0.88 3.37
N ILE A 527 -30.32 -0.09 2.83
CA ILE A 527 -30.64 1.25 3.32
C ILE A 527 -32.13 1.28 3.65
N THR A 528 -32.46 1.46 4.92
CA THR A 528 -33.85 1.71 5.32
C THR A 528 -34.20 3.17 5.08
N ASN A 529 -35.44 3.46 4.68
CA ASN A 529 -36.00 4.80 4.62
C ASN A 529 -35.05 5.81 3.93
N PRO A 530 -34.59 5.53 2.70
CA PRO A 530 -33.53 6.30 2.04
C PRO A 530 -33.93 7.78 1.94
N ASN A 531 -32.92 8.66 1.93
CA ASN A 531 -33.08 10.11 2.12
C ASN A 531 -33.70 10.52 3.46
N HIS A 532 -33.62 9.64 4.47
CA HIS A 532 -34.14 9.91 5.82
C HIS A 532 -35.65 10.25 5.83
N ASP A 533 -36.42 9.52 5.00
CA ASP A 533 -37.86 9.74 4.78
C ASP A 533 -38.62 8.42 4.94
N ASP A 534 -39.63 8.41 5.82
CA ASP A 534 -40.42 7.22 6.18
C ASP A 534 -41.38 6.74 5.08
N VAL A 535 -41.62 7.58 4.06
CA VAL A 535 -42.36 7.21 2.85
C VAL A 535 -41.56 6.29 1.95
N ASN A 536 -40.23 6.31 2.06
CA ASN A 536 -39.35 5.57 1.17
C ASN A 536 -39.13 4.13 1.64
N ASP A 537 -39.40 3.18 0.74
CA ASP A 537 -39.14 1.77 1.00
C ASP A 537 -37.63 1.46 1.02
N THR A 538 -37.29 0.34 1.68
CA THR A 538 -35.91 -0.13 1.79
C THR A 538 -35.29 -0.47 0.44
N ILE A 539 -34.08 0.04 0.19
CA ILE A 539 -33.28 -0.28 -1.00
C ILE A 539 -32.16 -1.26 -0.62
N TRP A 540 -31.92 -2.23 -1.51
CA TRP A 540 -30.86 -3.22 -1.42
C TRP A 540 -29.91 -3.00 -2.59
N VAL A 541 -28.61 -3.01 -2.32
CA VAL A 541 -27.57 -2.91 -3.35
C VAL A 541 -26.66 -4.12 -3.24
N SER A 542 -26.57 -4.88 -4.32
CA SER A 542 -25.68 -6.04 -4.41
C SER A 542 -24.51 -5.72 -5.33
N THR A 543 -23.32 -6.20 -4.96
CA THR A 543 -22.15 -6.10 -5.82
C THR A 543 -21.26 -7.34 -5.75
N PHE A 544 -20.52 -7.55 -6.83
CA PHE A 544 -19.41 -8.46 -6.91
C PHE A 544 -18.20 -7.73 -7.50
N ARG A 545 -17.21 -7.42 -6.66
CA ARG A 545 -15.96 -6.77 -7.06
C ARG A 545 -14.88 -7.81 -7.34
N THR A 546 -14.17 -7.65 -8.45
CA THR A 546 -12.93 -8.38 -8.74
C THR A 546 -11.78 -7.40 -8.81
N GLN A 547 -10.69 -7.67 -8.12
CA GLN A 547 -9.50 -6.82 -8.08
C GLN A 547 -8.30 -7.57 -8.67
N PHE A 548 -7.53 -6.89 -9.50
CA PHE A 548 -6.22 -7.32 -9.99
C PHE A 548 -5.16 -6.31 -9.57
N ARG A 549 -4.04 -6.77 -9.01
CA ARG A 549 -2.89 -5.94 -8.61
C ARG A 549 -1.61 -6.48 -9.25
N PHE A 550 -0.77 -5.62 -9.81
CA PHE A 550 0.47 -6.03 -10.48
C PHE A 550 1.60 -4.99 -10.40
#